data_AF-A0A6S7KEM9-F1
#
_entry.id   AF-A0A6S7KEM9-F1
#
_cell.length_a   1.000
_cell.length_b   1.000
_cell.length_c   1.000
_cell.angle_alpha   90.00
_cell.angle_beta   90.00
_cell.angle_gamma   90.00
#
_symmetry.space_group_name_H-M   'P 1'
#
loop_
_entity.id
_entity.type
_entity.pdbx_description
1 polymer ?
#
loop_
_entity_poly.entity_id
_entity_poly.type
_entity_poly.pdbx_seq_one_letter_code
_entity_poly.pdbx_strand_id
1 'polypeptide(L)' 'MIVSGRLGRSVSKEQYAFIYRKSIATVKASYTYVDKNDDFEREPFVVRLHVPSA' A
#
# COMPACT_ATOMS: atom_id res chain seq x y z
N MET A 1 8.64 3.84 -6.65
CA MET A 1 7.29 3.27 -6.56
C MET A 1 7.33 2.07 -5.65
N ILE A 2 6.24 1.81 -4.95
CA ILE A 2 6.01 0.58 -4.19
C ILE A 2 4.59 0.09 -4.52
N VAL A 3 4.42 -1.22 -4.65
CA VAL A 3 3.19 -1.86 -5.12
C VAL A 3 2.79 -2.94 -4.12
N SER A 4 1.49 -3.06 -3.83
CA SER A 4 0.96 -4.11 -2.96
C SER A 4 1.01 -5.49 -3.62
N GLY A 5 0.68 -6.54 -2.87
CA GLY A 5 0.27 -7.82 -3.46
C GLY A 5 -1.00 -7.68 -4.34
N ARG A 6 -1.35 -8.75 -5.06
CA ARG A 6 -2.62 -8.86 -5.80
C ARG A 6 -3.75 -9.19 -4.83
N LEU A 7 -4.64 -8.24 -4.59
CA LEU A 7 -5.72 -8.30 -3.60
C LEU A 7 -7.07 -8.47 -4.29
N GLY A 8 -8.03 -9.09 -3.60
CA GLY A 8 -9.34 -9.46 -4.14
C GLY A 8 -9.72 -10.87 -3.73
N ARG A 9 -10.98 -11.08 -3.35
CA ARG A 9 -11.47 -12.38 -2.88
C ARG A 9 -11.62 -13.40 -4.01
N SER A 10 -11.88 -12.92 -5.23
CA SER A 10 -12.06 -13.75 -6.42
C SER A 10 -10.82 -13.84 -7.30
N VAL A 11 -10.99 -14.37 -8.52
CA VAL A 11 -9.97 -14.38 -9.58
C VAL A 11 -9.66 -12.98 -10.14
N SER A 12 -10.59 -12.04 -9.99
CA SER A 12 -10.35 -10.64 -10.33
C SER A 12 -9.56 -9.98 -9.20
N LYS A 13 -8.25 -9.78 -9.43
CA LYS A 13 -7.33 -9.21 -8.44
C LYS A 13 -6.67 -7.93 -8.94
N GLU A 14 -6.57 -6.96 -8.05
CA GLU A 14 -6.03 -5.63 -8.29
C GLU A 14 -4.85 -5.34 -7.36
N GLN A 15 -4.10 -4.26 -7.62
CA GLN A 15 -2.97 -3.83 -6.80
C GLN A 15 -3.04 -2.33 -6.52
N TYR A 16 -2.66 -1.94 -5.32
CA TYR A 16 -2.35 -0.56 -5.00
C TYR A 16 -0.94 -0.22 -5.45
N ALA A 17 -0.75 0.97 -6.02
CA ALA A 17 0.55 1.49 -6.38
C ALA A 17 0.74 2.90 -5.84
N PHE A 18 1.82 3.11 -5.08
CA PHE A 18 2.26 4.45 -4.67
C PHE A 18 3.40 4.90 -5.57
N ILE A 19 3.14 5.95 -6.36
CA ILE A 19 4.13 6.64 -7.18
C ILE A 19 4.49 7.94 -6.46
N TYR A 20 5.78 8.14 -6.23
CA TYR A 20 6.29 9.28 -5.48
C TYR A 20 7.68 9.68 -6.00
N ARG A 21 8.04 10.94 -5.81
CA ARG A 21 9.37 11.46 -6.16
C ARG A 21 10.37 11.04 -5.08
N LYS A 22 11.33 10.18 -5.43
CA LYS A 22 12.38 9.71 -4.50
C LYS A 22 13.25 10.84 -3.95
N SER A 23 13.36 11.95 -4.68
CA SER A 23 14.09 13.15 -4.23
C SER A 23 13.39 13.91 -3.11
N ILE A 24 12.09 13.65 -2.86
CA ILE A 24 11.27 14.37 -1.88
C ILE A 24 10.84 13.43 -0.74
N ALA A 25 10.58 12.16 -1.05
CA ALA A 25 10.04 11.20 -0.10
C ALA A 25 10.80 9.88 -0.12
N THR A 26 11.03 9.32 1.07
CA THR A 26 11.60 7.97 1.25
C THR A 26 10.60 7.07 1.96
N VAL A 27 10.38 5.86 1.45
CA VAL A 27 9.57 4.84 2.14
C VAL A 27 10.37 4.30 3.31
N LYS A 28 9.80 4.38 4.52
CA LYS A 28 10.40 3.86 5.75
C LYS A 28 9.83 2.49 6.14
N ALA A 29 8.57 2.23 5.81
CA ALA A 29 7.91 0.96 6.04
C ALA A 29 6.67 0.85 5.16
N SER A 30 6.22 -0.37 4.94
CA SER A 30 4.94 -0.66 4.29
C SER A 30 4.40 -1.99 4.78
N TYR A 31 3.08 -2.14 4.81
CA TYR A 31 2.41 -3.40 5.12
C TYR A 31 1.01 -3.41 4.52
N THR A 32 0.46 -4.61 4.32
CA THR A 32 -0.96 -4.78 4.05
C THR A 32 -1.68 -4.95 5.38
N TYR A 33 -2.73 -4.17 5.61
CA TYR A 33 -3.53 -4.27 6.82
C TYR A 33 -4.13 -5.68 6.95
N VAL A 34 -4.06 -6.25 8.15
CA VAL A 34 -4.68 -7.56 8.42
C VAL A 34 -6.15 -7.34 8.71
N ASP A 35 -6.98 -7.67 7.74
CA ASP A 35 -8.43 -7.55 7.83
C ASP A 35 -9.02 -8.71 8.64
N LYS A 36 -9.25 -8.48 9.94
CA LYS A 36 -9.73 -9.52 10.86
C LYS A 36 -11.21 -9.82 10.73
N ASN A 37 -12.00 -8.83 10.32
CA ASN A 37 -13.45 -8.94 10.23
C ASN A 37 -13.92 -9.19 8.79
N ASP A 38 -12.98 -9.28 7.83
CA ASP A 38 -13.27 -9.39 6.40
C ASP A 38 -14.13 -8.21 5.92
N ASP A 39 -13.79 -6.99 6.36
CA ASP A 39 -14.48 -5.75 6.03
C ASP A 39 -14.13 -5.23 4.62
N PHE A 40 -13.00 -5.66 4.06
CA PHE A 40 -12.44 -5.15 2.81
C PHE A 40 -12.32 -6.25 1.75
N GLU A 41 -12.86 -5.97 0.56
CA GLU A 41 -12.63 -6.81 -0.62
C GLU A 41 -11.14 -6.82 -1.05
N ARG A 42 -10.42 -5.75 -0.72
CA ARG A 42 -9.00 -5.54 -0.99
C ARG A 42 -8.38 -4.86 0.23
N GLU A 43 -7.57 -5.61 0.95
CA GLU A 43 -7.00 -5.16 2.22
C GLU A 43 -6.15 -3.90 2.03
N PRO A 44 -6.31 -2.85 2.86
CA PRO A 44 -5.58 -1.60 2.67
C PRO A 44 -4.05 -1.78 2.64
N PHE A 45 -3.41 -1.18 1.63
CA PHE A 45 -1.94 -1.11 1.57
C PHE A 45 -1.44 0.19 2.21
N VAL A 46 -0.75 0.07 3.34
CA VAL A 46 -0.27 1.20 4.14
C VAL A 46 1.21 1.43 3.87
N VAL A 47 1.59 2.69 3.61
CA VAL A 47 2.98 3.10 3.36
C VAL A 47 3.34 4.26 4.28
N ARG A 48 4.41 4.09 5.07
CA ARG A 48 4.98 5.16 5.88
C ARG A 48 6.08 5.88 5.09
N LEU A 49 5.81 7.11 4.69
CA LEU A 49 6.75 7.99 4.01
C LEU A 49 7.43 8.91 5.02
N HIS A 50 8.73 9.10 4.86
CA HIS A 50 9.45 10.23 5.44
C HIS A 50 9.65 11.29 4.37
N VAL A 51 9.22 12.51 4.68
CA VAL A 51 9.32 13.68 3.83
C VAL A 51 10.07 14.74 4.65
N PRO A 52 11.35 15.03 4.36
CA PRO A 52 12.17 15.92 5.19
C PRO A 52 11.66 17.36 5.28
N SER A 53 10.80 17.77 4.36
CA SER A 53 10.32 19.15 4.19
C SER A 53 8.80 19.26 4.30
N ALA A 54 8.15 18.30 4.95
CA ALA A 54 6.71 18.33 5.21
C ALA A 54 6.36 19.17 6.44
#